data_AF-A0AA88RFC6-F1
#
_entry.id   AF-A0AA88RFC6-F1
#
_cell.length_a   1.000
_cell.length_b   1.000
_cell.length_c   1.000
_cell.angle_alpha   90.00
_cell.angle_beta   90.00
_cell.angle_gamma   90.00
#
_symmetry.space_group_name_H-M   'P 1'
#
loop_
_entity.id
_entity.type
_entity.pdbx_description
1 polymer ?
#
loop_
_entity_poly.entity_id
_entity_poly.type
_entity_poly.pdbx_seq_one_letter_code
_entity_poly.pdbx_strand_id
1 'polypeptide(L)'
;MSYLYGRKFHGPITNLVLKLRREIHPIPYEEIDWNKQHHNCCKNPNGDEFKHHLARVPDYIWLAEDGMKMQSFGSQSPISGGFAIWEPPVPKPYLEALNPSEIFANIVVEKEHAECTASIIQALLAFKRLHPGHYKKEIEVAVAKAARFLEEKQKA
;
A
#
# COMPACT_ATOMS: atom_id res chain seq x y z
N MET A 1 7.19 0.49 -14.20
CA MET A 1 7.69 1.89 -14.25
C MET A 1 8.94 2.05 -15.11
N SER A 2 10.03 1.33 -14.87
CA SER A 2 11.32 1.55 -15.55
C SER A 2 11.30 1.39 -17.07
N TYR A 3 10.54 0.42 -17.60
CA TYR A 3 10.39 0.21 -19.05
C TYR A 3 9.76 1.43 -19.75
N LEU A 4 8.64 1.93 -19.22
CA LEU A 4 7.93 3.09 -19.78
C LEU A 4 8.76 4.38 -19.65
N TYR A 5 9.49 4.54 -18.54
CA TYR A 5 10.43 5.65 -18.35
C TYR A 5 11.55 5.62 -19.39
N GLY A 6 12.18 4.46 -19.62
CA GLY A 6 13.22 4.30 -20.63
C GLY A 6 12.72 4.56 -22.07
N ARG A 7 11.46 4.21 -22.34
CA ARG A 7 10.79 4.50 -23.62
C ARG A 7 10.31 5.94 -23.76
N LYS A 8 10.34 6.74 -22.69
CA LYS A 8 9.68 8.06 -22.60
C LYS A 8 8.25 8.02 -23.14
N PHE A 9 7.50 6.99 -22.73
CA PHE A 9 6.14 6.79 -23.21
C PHE A 9 5.22 7.90 -22.69
N HIS A 10 4.45 8.51 -23.59
CA HIS A 10 3.41 9.48 -23.27
C HIS A 10 2.12 9.09 -24.01
N GLY A 11 0.99 9.14 -23.30
CA GLY A 11 -0.33 8.96 -23.92
C GLY A 11 -0.73 10.16 -24.79
N PRO A 12 -1.81 10.04 -25.57
CA PRO A 12 -2.32 11.14 -26.40
C PRO A 12 -2.74 12.34 -25.54
N ILE A 13 -2.43 13.56 -26.01
CA ILE A 13 -2.86 14.79 -25.36
C ILE A 13 -4.34 15.04 -25.70
N THR A 14 -5.22 14.54 -24.85
CA THR A 14 -6.67 14.74 -24.97
C THR A 14 -7.13 15.99 -24.24
N ASN A 15 -8.37 16.42 -24.48
CA ASN A 15 -9.00 17.51 -23.73
C ASN A 15 -9.03 17.25 -22.22
N LEU A 16 -9.17 15.99 -21.79
CA LEU A 16 -9.09 15.62 -20.38
C LEU A 16 -7.68 15.87 -19.83
N VAL A 17 -6.63 15.48 -20.55
CA VAL A 17 -5.24 15.73 -20.15
C VAL A 17 -4.97 17.23 -20.02
N LEU A 18 -5.47 18.06 -20.94
CA LEU A 18 -5.33 19.52 -20.87
C LEU A 18 -6.04 20.13 -19.65
N LYS A 19 -7.23 19.63 -19.30
CA LYS A 19 -7.94 20.05 -18.07
C LYS A 19 -7.18 19.64 -16.82
N LEU A 20 -6.74 18.39 -16.75
CA LEU A 20 -5.98 17.86 -15.62
C LEU A 20 -4.69 18.68 -15.39
N ARG A 21 -3.96 19.04 -16.44
CA ARG A 21 -2.76 19.89 -16.32
C ARG A 21 -3.02 21.23 -15.64
N ARG A 22 -4.22 21.79 -15.78
CA ARG A 22 -4.62 23.05 -15.11
C ARG A 22 -5.08 22.82 -13.67
N GLU A 23 -5.67 21.66 -13.40
CA GLU A 23 -6.23 21.34 -12.08
C GLU A 23 -5.18 20.85 -11.09
N ILE A 24 -4.21 20.04 -11.53
CA ILE A 24 -3.27 19.35 -10.64
C ILE A 24 -2.01 20.17 -10.31
N HIS A 25 -1.77 21.28 -11.01
CA HIS A 25 -0.57 22.10 -10.82
C HIS A 25 -0.94 23.51 -10.34
N PRO A 26 -0.21 24.05 -9.35
CA PRO A 26 -0.47 25.40 -8.82
C PRO A 26 0.01 26.51 -9.76
N ILE A 27 0.88 26.19 -10.73
CA ILE A 27 1.41 27.10 -11.74
C ILE A 27 1.06 26.60 -13.15
N PRO A 28 0.97 27.49 -14.16
CA PRO A 28 0.71 27.10 -15.54
C PRO A 28 1.66 26.00 -16.02
N TYR A 29 1.13 24.98 -16.69
CA TYR A 29 1.89 23.78 -17.08
C TYR A 29 3.11 24.11 -17.94
N GLU A 30 2.98 25.13 -18.79
CA GLU A 30 3.99 25.61 -19.72
C GLU A 30 5.16 26.32 -19.03
N GLU A 31 4.98 26.78 -17.79
CA GLU A 31 5.98 27.50 -17.00
C GLU A 31 6.77 26.58 -16.04
N ILE A 32 6.41 25.29 -15.96
CA ILE A 32 7.03 24.34 -15.04
C ILE A 32 8.45 23.97 -15.53
N ASP A 33 9.45 24.33 -14.72
CA ASP A 33 10.83 23.83 -14.87
C ASP A 33 10.94 22.41 -14.30
N TRP A 34 10.69 21.40 -15.14
CA TRP A 34 10.69 19.98 -14.77
C TRP A 34 12.03 19.48 -14.19
N ASN A 35 13.15 20.06 -14.61
CA ASN A 35 14.48 19.67 -14.10
C ASN A 35 14.65 20.03 -12.62
N LYS A 36 13.95 21.07 -12.14
CA LYS A 36 13.96 21.44 -10.71
C LYS A 36 13.00 20.61 -9.86
N GLN A 37 12.09 19.84 -10.48
CA GLN A 37 11.04 19.13 -9.74
C GLN A 37 11.46 17.75 -9.23
N HIS A 38 12.59 17.19 -9.68
CA HIS A 38 13.04 15.84 -9.30
C HIS A 38 13.14 15.57 -7.79
N HIS A 39 13.39 16.63 -7.00
CA HIS A 39 13.49 16.56 -5.54
C HIS A 39 12.54 17.53 -4.83
N ASN A 40 11.58 18.10 -5.55
CA ASN A 40 10.60 19.04 -5.01
C ASN A 40 9.39 18.30 -4.43
N CYS A 41 9.59 17.66 -3.27
CA CYS A 41 8.52 17.02 -2.53
C CYS A 41 7.95 17.99 -1.48
N CYS A 42 6.64 17.89 -1.19
CA CYS A 42 6.03 18.67 -0.10
C CYS A 42 6.71 18.32 1.23
N LYS A 43 7.49 19.27 1.76
CA LYS A 43 8.26 19.10 3.01
C LYS A 43 7.46 19.43 4.26
N ASN A 44 6.31 20.09 4.12
CA ASN A 44 5.51 20.54 5.24
C ASN A 44 4.50 19.45 5.64
N PRO A 45 4.74 18.68 6.72
CA PRO A 45 3.80 17.66 7.18
C PRO A 45 2.49 18.25 7.73
N ASN A 46 2.41 19.59 7.87
CA ASN A 46 1.21 20.30 8.31
C ASN A 46 0.60 21.16 7.20
N GLY A 47 1.08 21.06 5.96
CA GLY A 47 0.55 21.77 4.79
C GLY A 47 -0.84 21.27 4.42
N ASP A 48 -1.65 22.12 3.80
CA ASP A 48 -3.03 21.77 3.46
C ASP A 48 -3.08 20.65 2.40
N GLU A 49 -2.14 20.61 1.46
CA GLU A 49 -2.01 19.55 0.46
C GLU A 49 -1.82 18.18 1.12
N PHE A 50 -0.96 18.12 2.16
CA PHE A 50 -0.74 16.88 2.89
C PHE A 50 -1.97 16.47 3.70
N LYS A 51 -2.69 17.42 4.30
CA LYS A 51 -3.95 17.15 5.00
C LYS A 51 -5.01 16.57 4.07
N HIS A 52 -5.12 17.06 2.83
CA HIS A 52 -6.04 16.50 1.85
C HIS A 52 -5.71 15.04 1.51
N HIS A 53 -4.43 14.68 1.39
CA HIS A 53 -4.02 13.29 1.22
C HIS A 53 -4.29 12.43 2.46
N LEU A 54 -3.98 12.94 3.66
CA LEU A 54 -4.25 12.25 4.92
C LEU A 54 -5.75 11.96 5.09
N ALA A 55 -6.61 12.91 4.71
CA ALA A 55 -8.07 12.75 4.79
C ALA A 55 -8.60 11.59 3.92
N ARG A 56 -7.82 11.13 2.92
CA ARG A 56 -8.17 10.00 2.05
C ARG A 56 -7.69 8.65 2.54
N VAL A 57 -6.79 8.60 3.53
CA VAL A 57 -6.28 7.32 4.06
C VAL A 57 -7.39 6.37 4.53
N PRO A 58 -8.46 6.84 5.22
CA PRO A 58 -9.59 5.97 5.59
C PRO A 58 -10.29 5.32 4.38
N ASP A 59 -10.33 6.00 3.23
CA ASP A 59 -10.98 5.47 2.01
C ASP A 59 -10.28 4.19 1.49
N TYR A 60 -9.02 3.99 1.88
CA TYR A 60 -8.21 2.83 1.49
C TYR A 60 -8.20 1.72 2.53
N ILE A 61 -8.82 1.87 3.70
CA ILE A 61 -8.82 0.85 4.76
C ILE A 61 -10.24 0.37 5.00
N TRP A 62 -10.45 -0.95 4.93
CA TRP A 62 -11.77 -1.53 5.23
C TRP A 62 -11.66 -2.84 5.99
N LEU A 63 -12.76 -3.17 6.67
CA LEU A 63 -12.96 -4.45 7.32
C LEU A 63 -13.65 -5.40 6.33
N ALA A 64 -13.01 -6.53 6.04
CA ALA A 64 -13.61 -7.65 5.32
C ALA A 64 -13.96 -8.79 6.30
N GLU A 65 -14.70 -9.80 5.82
CA GLU A 65 -15.07 -10.99 6.62
C GLU A 65 -13.85 -11.73 7.19
N ASP A 66 -12.73 -11.68 6.47
CA ASP A 66 -11.47 -12.36 6.77
C ASP A 66 -10.42 -11.45 7.43
N GLY A 67 -10.76 -10.18 7.74
CA GLY A 67 -9.94 -9.28 8.54
C GLY A 67 -9.72 -7.90 7.94
N MET A 68 -8.72 -7.18 8.46
CA MET A 68 -8.38 -5.84 8.00
C MET A 68 -7.72 -5.91 6.62
N LYS A 69 -8.18 -5.05 5.70
CA LYS A 69 -7.67 -4.93 4.33
C LYS A 69 -7.30 -3.48 4.04
N MET A 70 -6.34 -3.29 3.14
CA MET A 70 -6.02 -1.99 2.58
C MET A 70 -5.96 -2.05 1.04
N GLN A 71 -6.57 -1.08 0.34
CA GLN A 71 -6.65 -1.10 -1.12
C GLN A 71 -5.26 -1.06 -1.71
N SER A 72 -4.94 -2.09 -2.49
CA SER A 72 -3.67 -2.35 -3.15
C SER A 72 -2.63 -3.11 -2.34
N PHE A 73 -2.56 -3.00 -1.01
CA PHE A 73 -1.52 -3.70 -0.24
C PHE A 73 -2.01 -4.08 1.15
N GLY A 74 -1.71 -5.30 1.60
CA GLY A 74 -1.94 -5.71 2.98
C GLY A 74 -3.28 -6.40 3.19
N SER A 75 -3.30 -7.70 2.94
CA SER A 75 -4.43 -8.58 3.25
C SER A 75 -4.12 -9.43 4.48
N GLN A 76 -4.87 -9.24 5.57
CA GLN A 76 -4.69 -10.04 6.76
C GLN A 76 -5.14 -11.48 6.54
N SER A 77 -4.35 -12.44 7.01
CA SER A 77 -4.72 -13.84 7.12
C SER A 77 -5.66 -14.07 8.31
N PRO A 78 -6.80 -14.75 8.14
CA PRO A 78 -7.67 -15.08 9.26
C PRO A 78 -7.09 -16.16 10.18
N ILE A 79 -6.12 -16.95 9.69
CA ILE A 79 -5.56 -18.10 10.41
C ILE A 79 -4.39 -17.67 11.31
N SER A 80 -3.36 -17.11 10.68
CA SER A 80 -2.08 -16.75 11.30
C SER A 80 -2.05 -15.30 11.78
N GLY A 81 -2.84 -14.41 11.16
CA GLY A 81 -2.89 -13.00 11.52
C GLY A 81 -1.82 -12.12 10.89
N GLY A 82 -0.89 -12.70 10.13
CA GLY A 82 0.08 -11.97 9.33
C GLY A 82 -0.56 -11.34 8.10
N PHE A 83 0.23 -10.54 7.39
CA PHE A 83 -0.21 -9.85 6.18
C PHE A 83 0.58 -10.32 4.96
N ALA A 84 -0.18 -10.64 3.92
CA ALA A 84 0.30 -10.84 2.57
C ALA A 84 0.30 -9.53 1.78
N ILE A 85 0.98 -9.51 0.63
CA ILE A 85 1.19 -8.28 -0.14
C ILE A 85 -0.10 -7.88 -0.83
N TRP A 86 -0.71 -8.77 -1.61
CA TRP A 86 -1.82 -8.41 -2.50
C TRP A 86 -3.15 -8.98 -2.03
N GLU A 87 -3.21 -10.30 -1.88
CA GLU A 87 -4.43 -11.04 -1.60
C GLU A 87 -4.35 -11.79 -0.28
N PRO A 88 -5.49 -12.19 0.31
CA PRO A 88 -5.46 -13.09 1.46
C PRO A 88 -4.68 -14.35 1.09
N PRO A 89 -3.70 -14.79 1.90
CA PRO A 89 -2.88 -15.94 1.58
C PRO A 89 -3.77 -17.19 1.52
N VAL A 90 -3.71 -17.90 0.39
CA VAL A 90 -4.46 -19.15 0.22
C VAL A 90 -3.69 -20.28 0.90
N PRO A 91 -4.28 -21.04 1.85
CA PRO A 91 -3.58 -22.07 2.62
C PRO A 91 -3.41 -23.37 1.81
N LYS A 92 -2.86 -23.28 0.60
CA LYS A 92 -2.62 -24.40 -0.32
C LYS A 92 -1.15 -24.43 -0.75
N PRO A 93 -0.19 -24.64 0.18
CA PRO A 93 1.24 -24.55 -0.11
C PRO A 93 1.71 -25.57 -1.15
N TYR A 94 0.99 -26.68 -1.32
CA TYR A 94 1.28 -27.70 -2.33
C TYR A 94 1.17 -27.18 -3.78
N LEU A 95 0.43 -26.09 -4.02
CA LEU A 95 0.36 -25.48 -5.34
C LEU A 95 1.71 -24.91 -5.79
N GLU A 96 2.64 -24.66 -4.87
CA GLU A 96 4.01 -24.25 -5.22
C GLU A 96 4.74 -25.32 -6.05
N ALA A 97 4.31 -26.59 -6.00
CA ALA A 97 4.83 -27.64 -6.88
C ALA A 97 4.53 -27.38 -8.37
N LEU A 98 3.58 -26.50 -8.69
CA LEU A 98 3.27 -26.09 -10.06
C LEU A 98 4.17 -24.98 -10.59
N ASN A 99 5.15 -24.53 -9.80
CA ASN A 99 6.04 -23.44 -10.20
C ASN A 99 6.90 -23.87 -11.40
N PRO A 100 6.69 -23.27 -12.59
CA PRO A 100 7.46 -23.61 -13.79
C PRO A 100 8.76 -22.78 -13.88
N SER A 101 8.99 -21.86 -12.93
CA SER A 101 10.19 -21.04 -12.92
C SER A 101 11.36 -21.83 -12.36
N GLU A 102 12.40 -21.97 -13.17
CA GLU A 102 13.65 -22.59 -12.73
C GLU A 102 14.48 -21.67 -11.81
N ILE A 103 14.15 -20.36 -11.79
CA ILE A 103 15.01 -19.32 -11.21
C ILE A 103 14.35 -18.67 -9.98
N PHE A 104 13.01 -18.63 -9.92
CA PHE A 104 12.28 -17.96 -8.85
C PHE A 104 11.48 -18.97 -8.02
N ALA A 105 11.66 -18.92 -6.71
CA ALA A 105 10.89 -19.73 -5.75
C ALA A 105 9.81 -18.87 -5.06
N ASN A 106 8.74 -19.52 -4.60
CA ASN A 106 7.65 -18.89 -3.84
C ASN A 106 6.88 -17.84 -4.64
N ILE A 107 6.57 -18.14 -5.90
CA ILE A 107 5.87 -17.21 -6.80
C ILE A 107 4.45 -17.66 -7.15
N VAL A 108 4.07 -18.88 -6.77
CA VAL A 108 2.76 -19.44 -7.15
C VAL A 108 1.70 -19.15 -6.09
N VAL A 109 2.09 -19.26 -4.81
CA VAL A 109 1.17 -19.04 -3.68
C VAL A 109 1.58 -17.79 -2.93
N GLU A 110 0.62 -16.88 -2.72
CA GLU A 110 0.79 -15.69 -1.89
C GLU A 110 1.09 -16.08 -0.44
N LYS A 111 2.08 -15.42 0.17
CA LYS A 111 2.57 -15.73 1.51
C LYS A 111 2.55 -14.51 2.41
N GLU A 112 2.55 -14.78 3.71
CA GLU A 112 2.69 -13.73 4.72
C GLU A 112 4.15 -13.41 4.96
N HIS A 113 4.45 -12.11 4.98
CA HIS A 113 5.80 -11.59 5.11
C HIS A 113 5.95 -10.81 6.41
N ALA A 114 7.12 -10.92 7.05
CA ALA A 114 7.38 -10.24 8.31
C ALA A 114 7.43 -8.72 8.09
N GLU A 115 8.04 -8.31 6.97
CA GLU A 115 8.21 -6.94 6.51
C GLU A 115 6.87 -6.27 6.24
N CYS A 116 5.97 -6.97 5.54
CA CYS A 116 4.62 -6.48 5.25
C CYS A 116 3.82 -6.34 6.55
N THR A 117 3.85 -7.37 7.38
CA THR A 117 3.14 -7.39 8.68
C THR A 117 3.62 -6.26 9.58
N ALA A 118 4.94 -6.07 9.73
CA ALA A 118 5.51 -5.00 10.54
C ALA A 118 5.16 -3.61 10.00
N SER A 119 5.24 -3.41 8.68
CA SER A 119 4.88 -2.13 8.04
C SER A 119 3.41 -1.77 8.27
N ILE A 120 2.52 -2.76 8.18
CA ILE A 120 1.09 -2.57 8.39
C ILE A 120 0.77 -2.31 9.85
N ILE A 121 1.45 -2.97 10.81
CA ILE A 121 1.32 -2.62 12.24
C ILE A 121 1.64 -1.14 12.46
N GLN A 122 2.75 -0.65 11.91
CA GLN A 122 3.13 0.77 12.05
C GLN A 122 2.08 1.69 11.42
N ALA A 123 1.62 1.36 10.21
CA ALA A 123 0.60 2.13 9.51
C ALA A 123 -0.72 2.18 10.29
N LEU A 124 -1.22 1.04 10.79
CA LEU A 124 -2.46 0.94 11.54
C LEU A 124 -2.39 1.67 12.89
N LEU A 125 -1.25 1.60 13.59
CA LEU A 125 -1.06 2.34 14.85
C LEU A 125 -1.03 3.86 14.60
N ALA A 126 -0.33 4.31 13.56
CA ALA A 126 -0.32 5.70 13.15
C ALA A 126 -1.73 6.18 12.74
N PHE A 127 -2.43 5.37 11.94
CA PHE A 127 -3.80 5.64 11.50
C PHE A 127 -4.77 5.75 12.68
N LYS A 128 -4.73 4.80 13.62
CA LYS A 128 -5.55 4.83 14.84
C LYS A 128 -5.33 6.09 15.66
N ARG A 129 -4.09 6.60 15.75
CA ARG A 129 -3.78 7.86 16.45
C ARG A 129 -4.41 9.07 15.76
N LEU A 130 -4.42 9.08 14.42
CA LEU A 130 -4.98 10.17 13.61
C LEU A 130 -6.51 10.09 13.48
N HIS A 131 -7.09 8.88 13.51
CA HIS A 131 -8.51 8.61 13.31
C HIS A 131 -9.09 7.71 14.42
N PRO A 132 -9.16 8.18 15.68
CA PRO A 132 -9.49 7.34 16.83
C PRO A 132 -10.92 6.75 16.82
N GLY A 133 -11.83 7.31 16.02
CA GLY A 133 -13.20 6.82 15.86
C GLY A 133 -13.38 5.75 14.78
N HIS A 134 -12.37 5.48 13.96
CA HIS A 134 -12.49 4.59 12.79
C HIS A 134 -11.93 3.20 13.10
N TYR A 135 -12.81 2.18 13.14
CA TYR A 135 -12.48 0.75 13.36
C TYR A 135 -11.49 0.47 14.50
N LYS A 136 -11.58 1.24 15.61
CA LYS A 136 -10.58 1.21 16.68
C LYS A 136 -10.36 -0.20 17.25
N LYS A 137 -11.44 -0.93 17.53
CA LYS A 137 -11.38 -2.26 18.16
C LYS A 137 -10.81 -3.28 17.19
N GLU A 138 -11.23 -3.20 15.93
CA GLU A 138 -10.82 -4.09 14.86
C GLU A 138 -9.33 -3.90 14.53
N ILE A 139 -8.85 -2.65 14.52
CA ILE A 139 -7.43 -2.33 14.39
C ILE A 139 -6.63 -2.92 15.56
N GLU A 140 -7.10 -2.78 16.81
CA GLU A 140 -6.44 -3.36 17.98
C GLU A 140 -6.33 -4.89 17.87
N VAL A 141 -7.40 -5.55 17.46
CA VAL A 141 -7.41 -7.00 17.22
C VAL A 141 -6.47 -7.39 16.08
N ALA A 142 -6.49 -6.66 14.97
CA ALA A 142 -5.65 -6.92 13.81
C ALA A 142 -4.16 -6.79 14.18
N VAL A 143 -3.78 -5.73 14.91
CA VAL A 143 -2.41 -5.51 15.38
C VAL A 143 -1.97 -6.60 16.35
N ALA A 144 -2.83 -7.03 17.28
CA ALA A 144 -2.50 -8.10 18.22
C ALA A 144 -2.25 -9.45 17.53
N LYS A 145 -3.07 -9.79 16.52
CA LYS A 145 -2.88 -10.99 15.69
C LYS A 145 -1.57 -10.92 14.90
N ALA A 146 -1.31 -9.77 14.28
CA ALA A 146 -0.09 -9.52 13.50
C ALA A 146 1.19 -9.58 14.34
N ALA A 147 1.16 -9.03 15.57
CA ALA A 147 2.28 -9.12 16.50
C ALA A 147 2.59 -10.57 16.89
N ARG A 148 1.54 -11.38 17.16
CA ARG A 148 1.70 -12.81 17.46
C ARG A 148 2.36 -13.57 16.30
N PHE A 149 1.91 -13.32 15.07
CA PHE A 149 2.53 -13.89 13.87
C PHE A 149 4.04 -13.61 13.81
N LEU A 150 4.46 -12.37 14.10
CA LEU A 150 5.88 -12.00 14.11
C LEU A 150 6.66 -12.75 15.20
N GLU A 151 6.10 -12.86 16.40
CA GLU A 151 6.72 -13.62 17.50
C GLU A 151 6.85 -15.11 17.18
N GLU A 152 5.85 -15.72 16.57
CA GLU A 152 5.87 -17.12 16.14
C GLU A 152 6.93 -17.33 15.05
N LYS A 153 7.01 -16.42 14.07
CA LYS A 153 7.99 -16.47 12.98
C LYS A 153 9.44 -16.28 13.46
N GLN A 154 9.66 -15.63 14.59
CA GLN A 154 10.99 -15.50 15.19
C GLN A 154 11.44 -16.75 15.96
N LYS A 155 10.50 -17.57 16.44
CA LYS A 155 10.78 -18.79 17.21
C LYS A 155 10.99 -20.03 16.32
N ALA A 156 10.53 -19.97 15.07
CA ALA A 156 10.68 -21.00 14.05
C ALA A 156 12.05 -20.91 13.35
#